data_AF-A0A2I4ALD2-F1
#
_entry.id   AF-A0A2I4ALD2-F1
#
_cell.length_a   1.000
_cell.length_b   1.000
_cell.length_c   1.000
_cell.angle_alpha   90.00
_cell.angle_beta   90.00
_cell.angle_gamma   90.00
#
_symmetry.space_group_name_H-M   'P 1'
#
loop_
_entity.id
_entity.type
_entity.pdbx_description
1 polymer ?
#
loop_
_entity_poly.entity_id
_entity_poly.type
_entity_poly.pdbx_seq_one_letter_code
_entity_poly.pdbx_strand_id
1 'polypeptide(L)'
;WSCLSCRPHSCESLLVCCLLQGITRVKSSSDVVGALMKELRLQSGRPDAAFRLAVAVDGVNALWGRTTLKKENKIPVDPEELTLIYNLRKLMEDKWVRREEASTAAASKRRIFVYLLSPKTTFYLFYFLSSAHPVKCCVICVFPPQRGFDAMDPFIPMLVSNYSEEEFESCYLYYIERNWLQHPQSRTEAGKKELVFLSSRNPTVFDKICRSL
;
A
#
# COMPACT_ATOMS: atom_id res chain seq x y z
N TRP A 1 -14.52 19.66 -17.01
CA TRP A 1 -13.31 19.11 -17.65
C TRP A 1 -13.71 18.05 -18.65
N SER A 2 -14.30 18.49 -19.77
CA SER A 2 -14.44 17.70 -20.98
C SER A 2 -13.09 17.75 -21.70
N CYS A 3 -12.51 16.59 -21.98
CA CYS A 3 -11.26 16.47 -22.73
C CYS A 3 -11.55 16.77 -24.21
N LEU A 4 -11.75 18.04 -24.54
CA LEU A 4 -12.14 18.52 -25.88
C LEU A 4 -10.96 18.66 -26.86
N SER A 5 -9.74 18.30 -26.45
CA SER A 5 -8.54 18.49 -27.28
C SER A 5 -7.97 17.22 -27.93
N CYS A 6 -8.58 16.04 -27.73
CA CYS A 6 -8.13 14.83 -28.42
C CYS A 6 -8.84 14.70 -29.78
N ARG A 7 -8.10 14.88 -30.88
CA ARG A 7 -8.60 14.62 -32.24
C ARG A 7 -8.96 13.13 -32.40
N PRO A 8 -10.05 12.80 -33.11
CA PRO A 8 -10.66 11.46 -33.09
C PRO A 8 -9.94 10.36 -33.90
N HIS A 9 -8.79 10.62 -34.54
CA HIS A 9 -8.21 9.69 -35.52
C HIS A 9 -6.89 9.01 -35.13
N SER A 10 -6.37 9.17 -33.90
CA SER A 10 -5.08 8.55 -33.55
C SER A 10 -4.81 8.34 -32.05
N CYS A 11 -5.79 8.46 -31.15
CA CYS A 11 -5.57 8.13 -29.74
C CYS A 11 -6.01 6.68 -29.47
N GLU A 12 -5.03 5.82 -29.22
CA GLU A 12 -5.19 4.74 -28.24
C GLU A 12 -5.97 5.30 -27.04
N SER A 13 -6.97 4.55 -26.56
CA SER A 13 -7.99 4.89 -25.53
C SER A 13 -7.81 6.23 -24.77
N LEU A 14 -8.88 7.02 -24.65
CA LEU A 14 -8.93 8.34 -23.97
C LEU A 14 -8.16 8.41 -22.63
N LEU A 15 -8.12 7.32 -21.87
CA LEU A 15 -7.36 7.16 -20.64
C LEU A 15 -5.84 7.25 -20.82
N VAL A 16 -5.29 6.60 -21.86
CA VAL A 16 -3.85 6.61 -22.18
C VAL A 16 -3.42 8.02 -22.56
N CYS A 17 -4.19 8.73 -23.38
CA CYS A 17 -3.87 10.11 -23.76
C CYS A 17 -3.88 11.06 -22.55
N CYS A 18 -4.82 10.90 -21.60
CA CYS A 18 -4.80 11.64 -20.33
C CYS A 18 -3.54 11.35 -19.50
N LEU A 19 -3.14 10.08 -19.40
CA LEU A 19 -1.95 9.66 -18.65
C LEU A 19 -0.67 10.25 -19.25
N LEU A 20 -0.52 10.19 -20.57
CA LEU A 20 0.61 10.80 -21.28
C LEU A 20 0.66 12.33 -21.08
N GLN A 21 -0.49 12.99 -21.03
CA GLN A 21 -0.54 14.41 -20.70
C GLN A 21 -0.05 14.70 -19.27
N GLY A 22 -0.38 13.85 -18.29
CA GLY A 22 0.09 13.99 -16.91
C GLY A 22 1.60 13.78 -16.77
N ILE A 23 2.18 12.86 -17.56
CA ILE A 23 3.63 12.62 -17.60
C ILE A 23 4.36 13.82 -18.23
N THR A 24 3.85 14.34 -19.33
CA THR A 24 4.48 15.46 -20.06
C THR A 24 4.31 16.80 -19.34
N ARG A 25 3.21 17.00 -18.60
CA ARG A 25 2.90 18.26 -17.90
C ARG A 25 2.80 18.04 -16.40
N VAL A 26 3.94 18.09 -15.73
CA VAL A 26 4.07 17.88 -14.27
C VAL A 26 3.13 18.76 -13.44
N LYS A 27 2.89 20.01 -13.86
CA LYS A 27 1.96 20.94 -13.17
C LYS A 27 0.52 20.44 -13.08
N SER A 28 0.09 19.58 -14.01
CA SER A 28 -1.26 19.02 -14.07
C SER A 28 -1.30 17.55 -13.62
N SER A 29 -0.17 16.99 -13.20
CA SER A 29 -0.04 15.56 -12.90
C SER A 29 -0.95 15.12 -11.75
N SER A 30 -1.08 15.93 -10.70
CA SER A 30 -1.98 15.66 -9.56
C SER A 30 -3.44 15.57 -9.98
N ASP A 31 -3.87 16.43 -10.90
CA ASP A 31 -5.25 16.46 -11.39
C ASP A 31 -5.52 15.28 -12.32
N VAL A 32 -4.56 14.94 -13.17
CA VAL A 32 -4.62 13.75 -14.04
C VAL A 32 -4.75 12.48 -13.22
N VAL A 33 -3.98 12.34 -12.13
CA VAL A 33 -4.08 11.19 -11.21
C VAL A 33 -5.48 11.11 -10.60
N GLY A 34 -6.04 12.24 -10.14
CA GLY A 34 -7.40 12.29 -9.61
C GLY A 34 -8.47 11.91 -10.64
N ALA A 35 -8.35 12.42 -11.87
CA ALA A 35 -9.25 12.08 -12.96
C ALA A 35 -9.16 10.60 -13.34
N LEU A 36 -7.95 10.04 -13.38
CA LEU A 36 -7.70 8.64 -13.65
C LEU A 36 -8.35 7.74 -12.58
N MET A 37 -8.10 8.01 -11.30
CA MET A 37 -8.71 7.27 -10.18
C MET A 37 -10.23 7.32 -10.24
N LYS A 38 -10.81 8.49 -10.56
CA LYS A 38 -12.25 8.65 -10.72
C LYS A 38 -12.80 7.81 -11.88
N GLU A 39 -12.13 7.83 -13.03
CA GLU A 39 -12.60 7.08 -14.21
C GLU A 39 -12.49 5.57 -14.01
N LEU A 40 -11.38 5.10 -13.42
CA LEU A 40 -11.23 3.69 -13.03
C LEU A 40 -12.33 3.24 -12.07
N ARG A 41 -12.68 4.09 -11.10
CA ARG A 41 -13.80 3.86 -10.18
C ARG A 41 -15.14 3.77 -10.89
N LEU A 42 -15.41 4.68 -11.83
CA LEU A 42 -16.67 4.72 -12.57
C LEU A 42 -16.83 3.53 -13.52
N GLN A 43 -15.78 3.14 -14.24
CA GLN A 43 -15.85 2.05 -15.19
C GLN A 43 -15.92 0.67 -14.51
N SER A 44 -15.15 0.47 -13.44
CA SER A 44 -15.19 -0.78 -12.67
C SER A 44 -16.48 -0.96 -11.84
N GLY A 45 -17.19 0.14 -11.55
CA GLY A 45 -18.45 0.12 -10.81
C GLY A 45 -19.68 -0.27 -11.64
N ARG A 46 -19.57 -0.37 -12.97
CA ARG A 46 -20.70 -0.73 -13.84
C ARG A 46 -21.02 -2.23 -13.76
N PRO A 47 -22.30 -2.65 -13.87
CA PRO A 47 -22.67 -4.06 -13.91
C PRO A 47 -21.99 -4.81 -15.08
N ASP A 48 -21.84 -4.12 -16.22
CA ASP A 48 -21.17 -4.59 -17.44
C ASP A 48 -19.69 -4.18 -17.51
N ALA A 49 -19.03 -4.01 -16.36
CA ALA A 49 -17.61 -3.65 -16.34
C ALA A 49 -16.77 -4.68 -17.10
N ALA A 50 -15.99 -4.19 -18.08
CA ALA A 50 -15.09 -5.01 -18.88
C ALA A 50 -13.89 -5.57 -18.08
N PHE A 51 -13.64 -5.06 -16.87
CA PHE A 51 -12.48 -5.44 -16.06
C PHE A 51 -12.80 -5.44 -14.56
N ARG A 52 -11.97 -6.15 -13.80
CA ARG A 52 -11.96 -6.14 -12.33
C ARG A 52 -10.85 -5.21 -11.85
N LEU A 53 -11.12 -4.42 -10.81
CA LEU A 53 -10.14 -3.49 -10.26
C LEU A 53 -9.58 -4.01 -8.93
N ALA A 54 -8.25 -4.11 -8.86
CA ALA A 54 -7.53 -4.32 -7.62
C ALA A 54 -6.80 -3.04 -7.22
N VAL A 55 -6.92 -2.62 -5.97
CA VAL A 55 -6.23 -1.43 -5.44
C VAL A 55 -5.31 -1.88 -4.33
N ALA A 56 -4.00 -1.77 -4.56
CA ALA A 56 -2.98 -2.08 -3.57
C ALA A 56 -2.31 -0.79 -3.10
N VAL A 57 -2.40 -0.50 -1.79
CA VAL A 57 -1.78 0.68 -1.17
C VAL A 57 -0.87 0.24 -0.04
N ASP A 58 0.41 0.55 -0.17
CA ASP A 58 1.38 0.39 0.91
C ASP A 58 1.48 1.67 1.76
N GLY A 59 1.64 1.50 3.07
CA GLY A 59 1.65 2.60 4.03
C GLY A 59 0.32 3.31 4.17
N VAL A 60 -0.79 2.56 4.12
CA VAL A 60 -2.16 3.13 4.16
C VAL A 60 -2.42 4.02 5.38
N ASN A 61 -1.72 3.76 6.49
CA ASN A 61 -1.76 4.55 7.71
C ASN A 61 -1.32 6.02 7.52
N ALA A 62 -0.52 6.32 6.49
CA ALA A 62 -0.12 7.69 6.17
C ALA A 62 -1.29 8.55 5.67
N LEU A 63 -2.35 7.95 5.10
CA LEU A 63 -3.48 8.69 4.55
C LEU A 63 -4.28 9.42 5.63
N TRP A 64 -4.35 8.87 6.85
CA TRP A 64 -5.01 9.48 8.01
C TRP A 64 -4.04 9.91 9.12
N GLY A 65 -2.73 9.80 8.87
CA GLY A 65 -1.68 10.24 9.78
C GLY A 65 -1.41 11.74 9.69
N ARG A 66 -0.39 12.22 10.40
CA ARG A 66 0.09 13.61 10.28
C ARG A 66 1.05 13.72 9.12
N THR A 67 1.04 14.86 8.42
CA THR A 67 2.02 15.14 7.37
C THR A 67 3.26 15.84 7.95
N THR A 68 4.40 15.69 7.29
CA THR A 68 5.63 16.45 7.59
C THR A 68 5.71 17.76 6.81
N LEU A 69 4.75 18.00 5.91
CA LEU A 69 4.72 19.18 5.05
C LEU A 69 4.27 20.41 5.85
N LYS A 70 4.86 21.56 5.52
CA LYS A 70 4.56 22.85 6.15
C LYS A 70 4.24 23.89 5.08
N LYS A 71 3.26 24.74 5.37
CA LYS A 71 2.94 25.94 4.59
C LYS A 71 4.09 26.96 4.73
N GLU A 72 4.05 28.03 3.93
CA GLU A 72 5.01 29.15 4.02
C GLU A 72 5.10 29.72 5.44
N ASN A 73 3.98 29.76 6.16
CA ASN A 73 3.88 30.21 7.55
C ASN A 73 4.41 29.19 8.58
N LYS A 74 5.08 28.12 8.16
CA LYS A 74 5.59 27.00 8.99
C LYS A 74 4.52 26.17 9.72
N ILE A 75 3.24 26.45 9.43
CA ILE A 75 2.09 25.69 9.93
C ILE A 75 2.06 24.33 9.21
N PRO A 76 1.88 23.20 9.91
CA PRO A 76 1.76 21.89 9.29
C PRO A 76 0.55 21.84 8.34
N VAL A 77 0.67 21.09 7.25
CA VAL A 77 -0.41 20.90 6.26
C VAL A 77 -1.25 19.70 6.67
N ASP A 78 -2.58 19.87 6.71
CA ASP A 78 -3.47 18.74 6.95
C ASP A 78 -3.50 17.79 5.75
N PRO A 79 -3.56 16.46 5.97
CA PRO A 79 -3.59 15.49 4.88
C PRO A 79 -4.75 15.70 3.90
N GLU A 80 -5.85 16.31 4.36
CA GLU A 80 -7.05 16.58 3.55
C GLU A 80 -6.83 17.70 2.53
N GLU A 81 -5.86 18.59 2.76
CA GLU A 81 -5.49 19.64 1.82
C GLU A 81 -4.64 19.11 0.65
N LEU A 82 -4.08 17.90 0.78
CA LEU A 82 -3.24 17.30 -0.24
C LEU A 82 -4.10 16.55 -1.26
N THR A 83 -4.17 17.09 -2.48
CA THR A 83 -4.99 16.56 -3.59
C THR A 83 -4.80 15.04 -3.81
N LEU A 84 -3.58 14.54 -3.70
CA LEU A 84 -3.28 13.12 -3.85
C LEU A 84 -3.89 12.27 -2.73
N ILE A 85 -3.76 12.69 -1.48
CA ILE A 85 -4.34 11.98 -0.32
C ILE A 85 -5.87 12.02 -0.40
N TYR A 86 -6.42 13.17 -0.76
CA TYR A 86 -7.86 13.34 -0.94
C TYR A 86 -8.44 12.37 -1.99
N ASN A 87 -7.80 12.27 -3.16
CA ASN A 87 -8.24 11.36 -4.22
C ASN A 87 -8.04 9.89 -3.85
N LEU A 88 -6.95 9.55 -3.15
CA LEU A 88 -6.69 8.19 -2.66
C LEU A 88 -7.71 7.75 -1.60
N ARG A 89 -8.05 8.62 -0.62
CA ARG A 89 -9.10 8.31 0.37
C ARG A 89 -10.43 8.03 -0.31
N LYS A 90 -10.81 8.82 -1.32
CA LYS A 90 -12.01 8.57 -2.13
C LYS A 90 -11.95 7.25 -2.91
N LEU A 91 -10.78 6.82 -3.34
CA LEU A 91 -10.60 5.51 -3.95
C LEU A 91 -10.78 4.38 -2.92
N MET A 92 -10.58 4.64 -1.63
CA MET A 92 -10.70 3.61 -0.59
C MET A 92 -12.10 3.47 0.00
N GLU A 93 -12.95 4.50 -0.10
CA GLU A 93 -14.32 4.43 0.39
C GLU A 93 -15.13 3.34 -0.34
N ASP A 94 -15.90 2.52 0.36
CA ASP A 94 -16.68 1.43 -0.28
C ASP A 94 -17.90 1.94 -1.09
N LYS A 95 -18.29 3.21 -0.92
CA LYS A 95 -19.49 3.82 -1.53
C LYS A 95 -19.32 4.19 -3.01
N TRP A 96 -19.01 3.24 -3.87
CA TRP A 96 -18.79 3.47 -5.31
C TRP A 96 -20.07 3.44 -6.14
N VAL A 97 -21.21 3.08 -5.54
CA VAL A 97 -22.49 2.94 -6.23
C VAL A 97 -23.17 4.30 -6.39
N ARG A 98 -23.68 4.57 -7.60
CA ARG A 98 -24.55 5.71 -7.86
C ARG A 98 -25.88 5.48 -7.13
N ARG A 99 -26.33 6.44 -6.32
CA ARG A 99 -27.52 6.31 -5.46
C ARG A 99 -28.80 5.91 -6.21
N GLU A 100 -28.85 6.12 -7.52
CA GLU A 100 -29.99 5.79 -8.40
C GLU A 100 -30.05 4.31 -8.82
N GLU A 101 -28.96 3.55 -8.76
CA GLU A 101 -28.89 2.15 -9.21
C GLU A 101 -28.95 1.14 -8.04
N ALA A 102 -29.15 1.61 -6.81
CA ALA A 102 -29.11 0.79 -5.59
C ALA A 102 -30.32 -0.15 -5.40
N SER A 103 -31.33 -0.08 -6.26
CA SER A 103 -32.59 -0.82 -6.11
C SER A 103 -32.62 -2.20 -6.77
N THR A 104 -31.62 -2.55 -7.60
CA THR A 104 -31.56 -3.88 -8.23
C THR A 104 -30.30 -4.63 -7.79
N ALA A 105 -30.54 -5.60 -6.92
CA ALA A 105 -29.79 -6.84 -6.71
C ALA A 105 -28.26 -6.82 -6.83
N ALA A 106 -27.59 -7.08 -5.70
CA ALA A 106 -26.28 -7.72 -5.63
C ALA A 106 -25.22 -7.12 -6.56
N ALA A 107 -24.75 -5.91 -6.23
CA ALA A 107 -23.52 -5.38 -6.78
C ALA A 107 -22.41 -6.43 -6.60
N SER A 108 -22.11 -7.17 -7.67
CA SER A 108 -21.08 -8.20 -7.68
C SER A 108 -19.79 -7.51 -7.23
N LYS A 109 -19.32 -7.82 -6.01
CA LYS A 109 -18.10 -7.26 -5.43
C LYS A 109 -16.88 -7.77 -6.21
N ARG A 110 -16.69 -7.26 -7.44
CA ARG A 110 -15.58 -7.58 -8.36
C ARG A 110 -14.37 -6.67 -8.11
N ARG A 111 -14.14 -6.31 -6.85
CA ARG A 111 -13.10 -5.38 -6.42
C ARG A 111 -12.36 -6.01 -5.24
N ILE A 112 -11.04 -5.92 -5.28
CA ILE A 112 -10.18 -6.39 -4.19
C ILE A 112 -9.31 -5.22 -3.75
N PHE A 113 -9.37 -4.89 -2.47
CA PHE A 113 -8.48 -3.92 -1.86
C PHE A 113 -7.43 -4.66 -1.03
N VAL A 114 -6.16 -4.32 -1.25
CA VAL A 114 -5.02 -4.86 -0.50
C VAL A 114 -4.32 -3.69 0.18
N TYR A 115 -4.28 -3.73 1.51
CA TYR A 115 -3.67 -2.68 2.31
C TYR A 115 -2.44 -3.23 3.00
N LEU A 116 -1.29 -2.58 2.79
CA LEU A 116 -0.09 -2.83 3.59
C LEU A 116 0.07 -1.68 4.58
N LEU A 117 0.37 -2.06 5.83
CA LEU A 117 0.72 -1.11 6.87
C LEU A 117 2.21 -0.84 6.83
N SER A 118 2.59 0.44 6.76
CA SER A 118 4.00 0.79 6.85
C SER A 118 4.39 0.96 8.32
N PRO A 119 5.41 0.22 8.81
CA PRO A 119 5.95 0.42 10.15
C PRO A 119 6.76 1.72 10.28
N LYS A 120 7.15 2.35 9.16
CA LYS A 120 8.00 3.55 9.13
C LYS A 120 7.26 4.84 9.51
N THR A 121 5.95 4.88 9.29
CA THR A 121 5.11 6.06 9.62
C THR A 121 4.76 6.13 11.12
N THR A 122 5.15 5.12 11.90
CA THR A 122 4.93 5.00 13.35
C THR A 122 5.91 5.86 14.15
N PHE A 123 6.02 7.15 13.82
CA PHE A 123 6.95 8.04 14.53
C PHE A 123 6.37 8.62 15.84
N TYR A 124 5.10 8.39 16.18
CA TYR A 124 4.46 9.04 17.34
C TYR A 124 3.35 8.23 18.06
N LEU A 125 3.49 6.92 18.22
CA LEU A 125 2.58 6.18 19.12
C LEU A 125 3.29 5.06 19.90
N PHE A 126 4.36 5.42 20.60
CA PHE A 126 4.83 4.66 21.75
C PHE A 126 3.96 5.04 22.97
N TYR A 127 2.68 4.67 22.95
CA TYR A 127 1.91 4.62 24.18
C TYR A 127 2.19 3.28 24.84
N PHE A 128 2.89 3.39 25.96
CA PHE A 128 3.09 2.42 27.00
C PHE A 128 1.74 1.75 27.36
N LEU A 129 1.45 0.56 26.81
CA LEU A 129 0.49 -0.35 27.43
C LEU A 129 1.30 -1.34 28.26
N SER A 130 1.54 -0.91 29.49
CA SER A 130 2.11 -1.73 30.55
C SER A 130 1.19 -2.93 30.83
N SER A 131 1.82 -4.10 31.00
CA SER A 131 1.33 -5.32 31.64
C SER A 131 0.10 -6.00 31.04
N ALA A 132 0.31 -7.06 30.24
CA ALA A 132 -0.31 -8.38 30.52
C ALA A 132 0.04 -9.50 29.53
N HIS A 133 0.64 -9.27 28.35
CA HIS A 133 0.90 -10.37 27.39
C HIS A 133 2.27 -10.23 26.69
N PRO A 134 3.20 -11.21 26.83
CA PRO A 134 4.57 -11.12 26.32
C PRO A 134 4.69 -11.63 24.88
N VAL A 135 3.74 -11.29 24.01
CA VAL A 135 3.87 -11.50 22.57
C VAL A 135 4.01 -10.14 21.95
N LYS A 136 5.17 -9.87 21.33
CA LYS A 136 5.40 -8.71 20.45
C LYS A 136 4.53 -8.87 19.20
N CYS A 137 3.24 -8.77 19.43
CA CYS A 137 2.24 -8.81 18.41
C CYS A 137 2.19 -7.38 17.88
N CYS A 138 2.65 -7.16 16.65
CA CYS A 138 2.36 -5.96 15.89
C CYS A 138 0.88 -5.98 15.49
N VAL A 139 0.01 -6.18 16.49
CA VAL A 139 -1.43 -6.07 16.37
C VAL A 139 -1.66 -4.62 16.02
N ILE A 140 -2.27 -4.40 14.86
CA ILE A 140 -3.46 -3.59 14.52
C ILE A 140 -3.88 -2.45 15.49
N CYS A 141 -3.35 -2.33 16.71
CA CYS A 141 -3.34 -1.15 17.56
C CYS A 141 -2.47 0.00 17.00
N VAL A 142 -1.77 -0.20 15.88
CA VAL A 142 -0.97 0.81 15.17
C VAL A 142 -1.73 1.35 13.93
N PHE A 143 -3.07 1.36 13.97
CA PHE A 143 -3.89 2.09 13.00
C PHE A 143 -4.07 3.57 13.45
N PRO A 144 -4.32 4.52 12.52
CA PRO A 144 -4.35 5.99 12.71
C PRO A 144 -5.49 6.42 13.65
N PRO A 145 -5.66 7.72 13.99
CA PRO A 145 -6.84 8.21 14.73
C PRO A 145 -8.13 7.51 14.26
N GLN A 146 -8.96 7.05 15.20
CA GLN A 146 -10.24 6.32 15.07
C GLN A 146 -10.92 6.37 13.68
N ARG A 147 -11.00 7.58 13.11
CA ARG A 147 -11.39 7.90 11.72
C ARG A 147 -10.83 6.99 10.61
N GLY A 148 -9.55 6.60 10.67
CA GLY A 148 -8.92 5.79 9.62
C GLY A 148 -9.37 4.33 9.65
N PHE A 149 -9.62 3.78 10.85
CA PHE A 149 -10.17 2.45 11.02
C PHE A 149 -11.64 2.42 10.59
N ASP A 150 -12.43 3.40 11.04
CA ASP A 150 -13.84 3.55 10.68
C ASP A 150 -14.04 3.70 9.16
N ALA A 151 -13.09 4.35 8.47
CA ALA A 151 -13.16 4.54 7.02
C ALA A 151 -12.87 3.28 6.20
N MET A 152 -12.15 2.30 6.77
CA MET A 152 -11.82 1.04 6.08
C MET A 152 -12.72 -0.13 6.48
N ASP A 153 -13.60 0.04 7.46
CA ASP A 153 -14.54 -0.99 7.90
C ASP A 153 -15.62 -1.24 6.81
N PRO A 154 -15.90 -2.48 6.38
CA PRO A 154 -15.33 -3.75 6.84
C PRO A 154 -14.03 -4.17 6.11
N PHE A 155 -13.01 -4.60 6.87
CA PHE A 155 -11.78 -5.18 6.33
C PHE A 155 -11.37 -6.47 7.06
N ILE A 156 -10.59 -7.32 6.37
CA ILE A 156 -10.05 -8.56 6.94
C ILE A 156 -8.58 -8.33 7.29
N PRO A 157 -8.20 -8.32 8.58
CA PRO A 157 -6.81 -8.19 8.97
C PRO A 157 -6.02 -9.47 8.65
N MET A 158 -4.83 -9.30 8.06
CA MET A 158 -3.88 -10.38 7.76
C MET A 158 -2.58 -10.13 8.52
N LEU A 159 -2.20 -11.06 9.40
CA LEU A 159 -0.93 -11.00 10.12
C LEU A 159 0.17 -11.63 9.27
N VAL A 160 1.27 -10.90 9.07
CA VAL A 160 2.48 -11.42 8.44
C VAL A 160 3.54 -11.62 9.51
N SER A 161 3.92 -12.87 9.77
CA SER A 161 4.95 -13.24 10.74
C SER A 161 6.36 -13.20 10.13
N ASN A 162 7.38 -13.38 10.98
CA ASN A 162 8.72 -13.75 10.54
C ASN A 162 8.70 -15.14 9.88
N TYR A 163 9.80 -15.50 9.22
CA TYR A 163 9.91 -16.79 8.55
C TYR A 163 9.70 -17.96 9.51
N SER A 164 8.98 -18.97 9.03
CA SER A 164 9.05 -20.31 9.59
C SER A 164 10.43 -20.93 9.35
N GLU A 165 10.70 -22.09 9.94
CA GLU A 165 11.97 -22.79 9.73
C GLU A 165 12.14 -23.24 8.28
N GLU A 166 11.05 -23.74 7.68
CA GLU A 166 11.00 -24.19 6.28
C GLU A 166 11.15 -23.03 5.30
N GLU A 167 10.49 -21.90 5.58
CA GLU A 167 10.61 -20.68 4.76
C GLU A 167 12.03 -20.11 4.83
N PHE A 168 12.63 -20.10 6.03
CA PHE A 168 14.01 -19.65 6.20
C PHE A 168 14.98 -20.56 5.46
N GLU A 169 14.82 -21.88 5.56
CA GLU A 169 15.67 -22.84 4.87
C GLU A 169 15.55 -22.70 3.36
N SER A 170 14.33 -22.58 2.83
CA SER A 170 14.08 -22.34 1.41
C SER A 170 14.74 -21.04 0.93
N CYS A 171 14.63 -19.98 1.73
CA CYS A 171 15.27 -18.69 1.44
C CYS A 171 16.80 -18.80 1.46
N TYR A 172 17.37 -19.44 2.49
CA TYR A 172 18.81 -19.63 2.63
C TYR A 172 19.39 -20.43 1.44
N LEU A 173 18.72 -21.52 1.05
CA LEU A 173 19.14 -22.34 -0.10
C LEU A 173 19.11 -21.53 -1.40
N TYR A 174 18.08 -20.71 -1.62
CA TYR A 174 18.03 -19.80 -2.76
C TYR A 174 19.25 -18.85 -2.81
N TYR A 175 19.68 -18.32 -1.67
CA TYR A 175 20.87 -17.44 -1.60
C TYR A 175 22.17 -18.20 -1.90
N ILE A 176 22.30 -19.46 -1.46
CA ILE A 176 23.45 -20.31 -1.77
C ILE A 176 23.50 -20.62 -3.27
N GLU A 177 22.38 -21.06 -3.86
CA GLU A 177 22.29 -21.42 -5.29
C GLU A 177 22.62 -20.24 -6.21
N ARG A 178 22.18 -19.04 -5.83
CA ARG A 178 22.49 -17.80 -6.57
C ARG A 178 23.91 -17.28 -6.33
N ASN A 179 24.72 -17.97 -5.51
CA ASN A 179 26.00 -17.48 -5.02
C ASN A 179 25.86 -16.06 -4.44
N TRP A 180 24.80 -15.79 -3.69
CA TRP A 180 24.66 -14.52 -2.99
C TRP A 180 25.55 -14.48 -1.74
N LEU A 181 25.70 -15.62 -1.07
CA LEU A 181 26.62 -15.78 0.08
C LEU A 181 28.00 -16.18 -0.42
N GLN A 182 28.93 -15.22 -0.39
CA GLN A 182 30.31 -15.40 -0.86
C GLN A 182 31.22 -15.93 0.24
N HIS A 183 30.95 -15.55 1.50
CA HIS A 183 31.75 -15.97 2.63
C HIS A 183 31.68 -17.50 2.86
N PRO A 184 32.83 -18.21 2.95
CA PRO A 184 32.86 -19.68 3.06
C PRO A 184 32.13 -20.22 4.31
N GLN A 185 32.24 -19.52 5.44
CA GLN A 185 31.59 -19.97 6.68
C GLN A 185 30.06 -19.85 6.60
N SER A 186 29.54 -18.95 5.77
CA SER A 186 28.09 -18.75 5.60
C SER A 186 27.42 -19.91 4.90
N ARG A 187 28.18 -20.79 4.23
CA ARG A 187 27.69 -22.01 3.58
C ARG A 187 27.65 -23.22 4.52
N THR A 188 28.21 -23.11 5.71
CA THR A 188 28.28 -24.19 6.68
C THR A 188 27.04 -24.22 7.58
N GLU A 189 26.73 -25.39 8.16
CA GLU A 189 25.64 -25.52 9.14
C GLU A 189 25.82 -24.62 10.37
N ALA A 190 27.06 -24.35 10.78
CA ALA A 190 27.36 -23.41 11.85
C ALA A 190 26.98 -21.97 11.46
N GLY A 191 27.38 -21.54 10.26
CA GLY A 191 27.02 -20.22 9.72
C GLY A 191 25.52 -20.05 9.54
N LYS A 192 24.80 -21.09 9.10
CA LYS A 192 23.33 -21.07 9.03
C LYS A 192 22.70 -20.80 10.40
N LYS A 193 23.17 -21.46 11.46
CA LYS A 193 22.66 -21.25 12.84
C LYS A 193 22.93 -19.84 13.34
N GLU A 194 24.09 -19.28 13.04
CA GLU A 194 24.41 -17.88 13.36
C GLU A 194 23.50 -16.90 12.63
N LEU A 195 23.25 -17.13 11.32
CA LEU A 195 22.33 -16.31 10.53
C LEU A 195 20.90 -16.37 11.08
N VAL A 196 20.42 -17.56 11.47
CA VAL A 196 19.12 -17.73 12.13
C VAL A 196 19.07 -16.94 13.44
N PHE A 197 20.12 -17.03 14.26
CA PHE A 197 20.20 -16.36 15.56
C PHE A 197 20.22 -14.84 15.42
N LEU A 198 21.09 -14.30 14.56
CA LEU A 198 21.25 -12.86 14.35
C LEU A 198 20.02 -12.23 13.70
N SER A 199 19.41 -12.91 12.73
CA SER A 199 18.21 -12.41 12.06
C SER A 199 16.93 -12.63 12.87
N SER A 200 16.93 -13.57 13.82
CA SER A 200 15.72 -14.06 14.48
C SER A 200 14.63 -14.46 13.46
N ARG A 201 15.06 -15.01 12.31
CA ARG A 201 14.20 -15.33 11.14
C ARG A 201 13.44 -14.12 10.57
N ASN A 202 13.85 -12.90 10.87
CA ASN A 202 13.26 -11.72 10.28
C ASN A 202 13.79 -11.52 8.85
N PRO A 203 12.90 -11.47 7.82
CA PRO A 203 13.32 -11.35 6.43
C PRO A 203 14.21 -10.15 6.14
N THR A 204 13.87 -8.99 6.71
CA THR A 204 14.59 -7.74 6.46
C THR A 204 15.96 -7.73 7.14
N VAL A 205 16.07 -8.29 8.34
CA VAL A 205 17.36 -8.37 9.05
C VAL A 205 18.26 -9.39 8.37
N PHE A 206 17.72 -10.54 7.96
CA PHE A 206 18.46 -11.57 7.23
C PHE A 206 19.08 -11.02 5.94
N ASP A 207 18.28 -10.41 5.05
CA ASP A 207 18.77 -9.80 3.81
C ASP A 207 19.86 -8.74 4.08
N LYS A 208 19.68 -7.89 5.09
CA LYS A 208 20.71 -6.89 5.47
C LYS A 208 22.04 -7.52 5.86
N ILE A 209 22.01 -8.61 6.62
CA ILE A 209 23.23 -9.34 7.03
C ILE A 209 23.85 -9.98 5.79
N CYS A 210 23.05 -10.66 4.96
CA CYS A 210 23.52 -11.37 3.78
C CYS A 210 24.11 -10.46 2.69
N ARG A 211 23.69 -9.18 2.60
CA ARG A 211 24.33 -8.22 1.69
C ARG A 211 25.79 -7.92 2.01
N SER A 212 26.23 -8.18 3.24
CA SER A 212 27.60 -7.93 3.69
C SER A 212 28.49 -9.18 3.70
N LEU A 213 27.98 -10.32 3.26
CA LEU A 213 28.63 -11.64 3.27
C LEU A 213 28.89 -12.16 1.86
#